data_AF-A0A3M1CCN6-F1
#
_entry.id   AF-A0A3M1CCN6-F1
#
_cell.length_a   1.000
_cell.length_b   1.000
_cell.length_c   1.000
_cell.angle_alpha   90.00
_cell.angle_beta   90.00
_cell.angle_gamma   90.00
#
_symmetry.space_group_name_H-M   'P 1'
#
loop_
_entity.id
_entity.type
_entity.pdbx_description
1 polymer ?
#
loop_
_entity_poly.entity_id
_entity_poly.type
_entity_poly.pdbx_seq_one_letter_code
_entity_poly.pdbx_strand_id
1 'polypeptide(L)'
;MKTLAAFILMMCVLAGCSVRNLTSTSSIDGTYVNQAFSQMFSSSLAISTLNTSAIEELFNNLNTITYFAEAPSDMGPPQSLISLADFQFMGMPENTSPYDFDFVQIFFLTNFVENKVTLVIYIEYQNQPYLKVFENNPQDPIEFNEEFVVVMYDAQSQSPAFTLHSFDLNKVYNNMLADTIQLHMFLIDENGEEVSNGKFSSLIGFGLP
;
A
#
# COMPACT_ATOMS: atom_id res chain seq x y z
N MET A 1 46.23 -20.84 1.78
CA MET A 1 45.02 -20.28 2.40
C MET A 1 44.94 -18.80 2.04
N LYS A 2 44.21 -18.48 0.98
CA LYS A 2 43.91 -17.10 0.54
C LYS A 2 42.47 -17.09 0.05
N THR A 3 41.84 -15.91 0.18
CA THR A 3 40.51 -15.48 -0.29
C THR A 3 39.28 -15.89 0.52
N LEU A 4 39.10 -15.22 1.66
CA LEU A 4 37.80 -14.94 2.29
C LEU A 4 37.67 -13.40 2.36
N ALA A 5 37.45 -12.73 1.22
CA ALA A 5 37.36 -11.26 1.16
C ALA A 5 36.56 -10.76 -0.05
N ALA A 6 35.48 -11.47 -0.42
CA ALA A 6 34.68 -11.14 -1.60
C ALA A 6 33.16 -11.16 -1.37
N PHE A 7 32.67 -11.08 -0.12
CA PHE A 7 31.23 -11.19 0.17
C PHE A 7 30.60 -10.00 0.90
N ILE A 8 31.32 -8.88 1.08
CA ILE A 8 30.80 -7.69 1.79
C ILE A 8 30.70 -6.45 0.89
N LEU A 9 31.10 -6.54 -0.39
CA LEU A 9 31.15 -5.38 -1.29
C LEU A 9 30.05 -5.36 -2.36
N MET A 10 28.91 -6.02 -2.12
CA MET A 10 27.78 -6.05 -3.05
C MET A 10 26.43 -5.96 -2.33
N MET A 11 26.32 -5.05 -1.36
CA MET A 11 25.03 -4.64 -0.77
C MET A 11 24.88 -3.12 -0.61
N CYS A 12 25.89 -2.32 -0.98
CA CYS A 12 25.82 -0.85 -0.91
C CYS A 12 25.48 -0.15 -2.23
N VAL A 13 24.98 -0.87 -3.25
CA VAL A 13 24.64 -0.27 -4.57
C VAL A 13 23.13 -0.32 -4.87
N LEU A 14 22.31 -0.84 -3.96
CA LEU A 14 20.84 -0.76 -4.03
C LEU A 14 20.24 0.28 -3.06
N ALA A 15 21.06 0.88 -2.20
CA ALA A 15 20.72 2.12 -1.48
C ALA A 15 20.98 3.33 -2.40
N GLY A 16 20.32 3.35 -3.56
CA GLY A 16 20.21 4.57 -4.34
C GLY A 16 19.38 5.54 -3.52
N CYS A 17 20.02 6.52 -2.90
CA CYS A 17 19.37 7.73 -2.41
C CYS A 17 18.64 8.40 -3.59
N SER A 18 17.40 8.02 -3.87
CA SER A 18 16.49 8.80 -4.70
C SER A 18 15.59 9.63 -3.79
N VAL A 19 16.20 10.57 -3.07
CA VAL A 19 15.46 11.76 -2.63
C VAL A 19 15.23 12.60 -3.88
N ARG A 20 14.19 12.26 -4.64
CA ARG A 20 13.61 13.20 -5.61
C ARG A 20 12.36 13.75 -4.95
N ASN A 21 12.50 14.97 -4.41
CA ASN A 21 11.36 15.84 -4.19
C ASN A 21 10.56 15.84 -5.50
N LEU A 22 9.35 15.27 -5.48
CA LEU A 22 8.35 15.47 -6.52
C LEU A 22 8.05 16.97 -6.54
N THR A 23 8.85 17.70 -7.30
CA THR A 23 8.62 19.10 -7.64
C THR A 23 7.68 19.09 -8.83
N SER A 24 6.43 18.69 -8.61
CA SER A 24 5.41 18.73 -9.66
C SER A 24 4.03 18.97 -9.07
N THR A 25 3.62 20.24 -8.98
CA THR A 25 2.23 20.73 -9.12
C THR A 25 1.10 20.13 -8.27
N SER A 26 1.33 19.10 -7.46
CA SER A 26 0.39 18.54 -6.48
C SER A 26 0.60 19.22 -5.13
N SER A 27 -0.50 19.49 -4.44
CA SER A 27 -0.54 19.83 -3.02
C SER A 27 -0.09 18.67 -2.10
N ILE A 28 0.00 17.45 -2.64
CA ILE A 28 0.48 16.27 -1.93
C ILE A 28 2.02 16.27 -1.88
N ASP A 29 2.56 16.57 -0.69
CA ASP A 29 3.98 16.43 -0.33
C ASP A 29 4.15 15.56 0.94
N GLY A 30 5.39 15.33 1.39
CA GLY A 30 5.63 14.52 2.59
C GLY A 30 5.00 15.08 3.88
N THR A 31 4.83 16.40 3.99
CA THR A 31 4.13 17.03 5.13
C THR A 31 2.64 16.70 5.08
N TYR A 32 2.04 16.79 3.91
CA TYR A 32 0.66 16.43 3.66
C TYR A 32 0.41 14.95 4.01
N VAL A 33 1.27 14.04 3.53
CA VAL A 33 1.15 12.59 3.80
C VAL A 33 1.20 12.29 5.31
N ASN A 34 2.10 12.94 6.06
CA ASN A 34 2.17 12.81 7.53
C ASN A 34 0.88 13.29 8.22
N GLN A 35 0.30 14.40 7.74
CA GLN A 35 -0.95 14.93 8.27
C GLN A 35 -2.13 14.00 7.95
N ALA A 36 -2.24 13.53 6.71
CA ALA A 36 -3.26 12.60 6.26
C ALA A 36 -3.24 11.30 7.09
N PHE A 37 -2.05 10.72 7.30
CA PHE A 37 -1.89 9.51 8.11
C PHE A 37 -2.37 9.73 9.55
N SER A 38 -1.95 10.82 10.18
CA SER A 38 -2.36 11.18 11.56
C SER A 38 -3.87 11.45 11.66
N GLN A 39 -4.48 12.05 10.63
CA GLN A 39 -5.92 12.34 10.61
C GLN A 39 -6.75 11.07 10.44
N MET A 40 -6.32 10.11 9.62
CA MET A 40 -7.03 8.85 9.38
C MET A 40 -7.28 8.06 10.68
N PHE A 41 -6.30 8.04 11.58
CA PHE A 41 -6.39 7.32 12.86
C PHE A 41 -6.91 8.18 14.02
N SER A 42 -7.25 9.45 13.79
CA SER A 42 -7.92 10.28 14.81
C SER A 42 -9.41 10.47 14.53
N SER A 43 -9.87 10.25 13.30
CA SER A 43 -11.23 10.52 12.86
C SER A 43 -12.20 9.34 12.97
N SER A 44 -11.73 8.09 13.05
CA SER A 44 -12.64 6.93 12.98
C SER A 44 -12.96 6.30 14.35
N LEU A 45 -14.25 6.15 14.64
CA LEU A 45 -14.78 5.41 15.79
C LEU A 45 -14.54 3.88 15.69
N ALA A 46 -14.06 3.40 14.53
CA ALA A 46 -13.81 1.98 14.22
C ALA A 46 -12.43 1.46 14.70
N ILE A 47 -11.65 2.29 15.39
CA ILE A 47 -10.23 2.05 15.71
C ILE A 47 -10.01 1.17 16.95
N SER A 48 -11.03 0.93 17.76
CA SER A 48 -10.84 0.37 19.12
C SER A 48 -10.18 -1.03 19.16
N THR A 49 -10.09 -1.74 18.03
CA THR A 49 -9.42 -3.05 17.90
C THR A 49 -8.18 -3.04 17.00
N LEU A 50 -7.86 -1.93 16.33
CA LEU A 50 -6.68 -1.81 15.48
C LEU A 50 -5.46 -1.42 16.31
N ASN A 51 -4.33 -2.10 16.11
CA ASN A 51 -3.06 -1.72 16.72
C ASN A 51 -2.43 -0.53 15.96
N THR A 52 -2.98 0.66 16.15
CA THR A 52 -2.51 1.86 15.45
C THR A 52 -1.06 2.19 15.78
N SER A 53 -0.58 1.89 16.98
CA SER A 53 0.81 2.12 17.38
C SER A 53 1.82 1.33 16.55
N ALA A 54 1.52 0.08 16.19
CA ALA A 54 2.40 -0.73 15.35
C ALA A 54 2.44 -0.24 13.88
N ILE A 55 1.35 0.35 13.41
CA ILE A 55 1.26 0.96 12.07
C ILE A 55 2.01 2.30 12.07
N GLU A 56 1.83 3.11 13.11
CA GLU A 56 2.58 4.36 13.33
C GLU A 56 4.09 4.10 13.44
N GLU A 57 4.51 3.06 14.16
CA GLU A 57 5.92 2.66 14.24
C GLU A 57 6.46 2.29 12.86
N LEU A 58 5.72 1.50 12.09
CA LEU A 58 6.11 1.14 10.74
C LEU A 58 6.22 2.37 9.83
N PHE A 59 5.21 3.26 9.85
CA PHE A 59 5.18 4.49 9.07
C PHE A 59 6.37 5.41 9.35
N ASN A 60 6.82 5.47 10.62
CA ASN A 60 7.95 6.29 11.04
C ASN A 60 9.32 5.59 10.94
N ASN A 61 9.36 4.30 10.57
CA ASN A 61 10.61 3.55 10.43
C ASN A 61 11.38 4.00 9.17
N LEU A 62 12.67 4.25 9.33
CA LEU A 62 13.55 4.76 8.26
C LEU A 62 13.73 3.79 7.08
N ASN A 63 13.45 2.50 7.28
CA ASN A 63 13.50 1.48 6.22
C ASN A 63 12.14 1.24 5.56
N THR A 64 11.11 2.00 5.95
CA THR A 64 9.78 1.90 5.36
C THR A 64 9.65 2.87 4.19
N ILE A 65 9.18 2.35 3.06
CA ILE A 65 8.68 3.17 1.95
C ILE A 65 7.16 3.30 2.11
N THR A 66 6.66 4.52 2.02
CA THR A 66 5.23 4.81 2.08
C THR A 66 4.71 5.13 0.69
N TYR A 67 3.87 4.28 0.12
CA TYR A 67 3.13 4.62 -1.08
C TYR A 67 1.76 5.17 -0.70
N PHE A 68 1.41 6.33 -1.25
CA PHE A 68 0.21 7.07 -0.89
C PHE A 68 -0.57 7.50 -2.13
N ALA A 69 -1.89 7.49 -2.00
CA ALA A 69 -2.77 8.12 -2.97
C ALA A 69 -4.11 8.52 -2.33
N GLU A 70 -4.74 9.58 -2.85
CA GLU A 70 -6.06 10.03 -2.42
C GLU A 70 -6.89 10.64 -3.55
N ALA A 71 -8.21 10.53 -3.44
CA ALA A 71 -9.21 11.05 -4.37
C ALA A 71 -10.48 11.47 -3.58
N PRO A 72 -11.21 12.55 -3.92
CA PRO A 72 -11.24 13.27 -5.20
C PRO A 72 -10.27 14.46 -5.29
N SER A 73 -9.18 14.45 -4.51
CA SER A 73 -8.14 15.49 -4.47
C SER A 73 -7.30 15.53 -5.77
N ASP A 74 -6.00 15.84 -5.66
CA ASP A 74 -5.09 16.02 -6.79
C ASP A 74 -4.98 14.81 -7.74
N MET A 75 -5.34 13.60 -7.30
CA MET A 75 -5.28 12.39 -8.12
C MET A 75 -6.57 12.10 -8.91
N GLY A 76 -7.51 13.05 -8.93
CA GLY A 76 -8.76 12.94 -9.68
C GLY A 76 -9.83 12.14 -8.93
N PRO A 77 -10.87 11.65 -9.61
CA PRO A 77 -12.02 11.04 -8.93
C PRO A 77 -11.71 9.61 -8.44
N PRO A 78 -12.40 9.11 -7.38
CA PRO A 78 -12.11 7.83 -6.72
C PRO A 78 -11.90 6.62 -7.62
N GLN A 79 -12.71 6.47 -8.68
CA GLN A 79 -12.58 5.37 -9.64
C GLN A 79 -11.26 5.37 -10.43
N SER A 80 -10.52 6.48 -10.43
CA SER A 80 -9.18 6.55 -11.04
C SER A 80 -8.13 5.87 -10.16
N LEU A 81 -8.39 5.81 -8.85
CA LEU A 81 -7.49 5.29 -7.84
C LEU A 81 -7.76 3.80 -7.58
N ILE A 82 -9.03 3.43 -7.46
CA ILE A 82 -9.48 2.09 -7.11
C ILE A 82 -10.44 1.56 -8.17
N SER A 83 -10.05 0.46 -8.81
CA SER A 83 -10.83 -0.23 -9.83
C SER A 83 -10.93 -1.70 -9.44
N LEU A 84 -11.73 -1.95 -8.41
CA LEU A 84 -12.04 -3.30 -7.90
C LEU A 84 -13.49 -3.66 -8.26
N ALA A 85 -13.76 -4.94 -8.43
CA ALA A 85 -15.09 -5.47 -8.75
C ALA A 85 -15.92 -5.72 -7.48
N ASP A 86 -15.27 -6.07 -6.37
CA ASP A 86 -15.90 -6.38 -5.09
C ASP A 86 -15.21 -5.64 -3.93
N PHE A 87 -16.01 -5.10 -3.02
CA PHE A 87 -15.62 -4.37 -1.81
C PHE A 87 -16.12 -5.03 -0.51
N GLN A 88 -16.67 -6.24 -0.56
CA GLN A 88 -17.11 -6.96 0.63
C GLN A 88 -15.97 -7.21 1.63
N PHE A 89 -14.72 -7.31 1.16
CA PHE A 89 -13.53 -7.39 2.01
C PHE A 89 -13.33 -6.16 2.92
N MET A 90 -13.95 -5.02 2.55
CA MET A 90 -14.02 -3.79 3.35
C MET A 90 -15.26 -3.74 4.27
N GLY A 91 -16.12 -4.77 4.24
CA GLY A 91 -17.42 -4.77 4.92
C GLY A 91 -18.47 -3.89 4.25
N MET A 92 -18.28 -3.55 2.98
CA MET A 92 -19.21 -2.71 2.21
C MET A 92 -20.37 -3.55 1.63
N PRO A 93 -21.52 -2.93 1.30
CA PRO A 93 -22.65 -3.63 0.69
C PRO A 93 -22.30 -4.33 -0.64
N GLU A 94 -23.10 -5.35 -0.99
CA GLU A 94 -23.03 -5.97 -2.32
C GLU A 94 -23.25 -4.95 -3.44
N ASN A 95 -22.50 -5.11 -4.52
CA ASN A 95 -22.57 -4.25 -5.72
C ASN A 95 -22.13 -2.79 -5.48
N THR A 96 -21.41 -2.51 -4.40
CA THR A 96 -20.74 -1.23 -4.23
C THR A 96 -19.81 -0.95 -5.41
N SER A 97 -19.97 0.23 -6.02
CA SER A 97 -19.20 0.67 -7.18
C SER A 97 -18.24 1.79 -6.79
N PRO A 98 -17.01 1.82 -7.33
CA PRO A 98 -16.05 2.87 -7.03
C PRO A 98 -16.46 4.25 -7.56
N TYR A 99 -17.45 4.31 -8.46
CA TYR A 99 -18.04 5.56 -8.94
C TYR A 99 -18.94 6.25 -7.91
N ASP A 100 -19.36 5.53 -6.86
CA ASP A 100 -20.24 6.04 -5.81
C ASP A 100 -19.46 6.46 -4.55
N PHE A 101 -18.14 6.41 -4.59
CA PHE A 101 -17.29 6.84 -3.48
C PHE A 101 -17.19 8.36 -3.44
N ASP A 102 -17.32 8.92 -2.24
CA ASP A 102 -17.15 10.34 -1.97
C ASP A 102 -15.66 10.67 -1.82
N PHE A 103 -14.90 9.76 -1.18
CA PHE A 103 -13.47 9.90 -0.91
C PHE A 103 -12.80 8.53 -0.82
N VAL A 104 -11.55 8.44 -1.26
CA VAL A 104 -10.69 7.26 -1.08
C VAL A 104 -9.29 7.72 -0.74
N GLN A 105 -8.67 7.08 0.24
CA GLN A 105 -7.28 7.29 0.60
C GLN A 105 -6.62 5.95 0.93
N ILE A 106 -5.41 5.76 0.41
CA ILE A 106 -4.68 4.50 0.53
C ILE A 106 -3.25 4.79 0.99
N PHE A 107 -2.82 4.05 2.00
CA PHE A 107 -1.42 3.94 2.40
C PHE A 107 -0.97 2.50 2.19
N PHE A 108 0.13 2.32 1.49
CA PHE A 108 0.81 1.05 1.35
C PHE A 108 2.24 1.19 1.86
N LEU A 109 2.50 0.60 3.03
CA LEU A 109 3.75 0.70 3.76
C LEU A 109 4.57 -0.56 3.54
N THR A 110 5.82 -0.42 3.10
CA THR A 110 6.70 -1.57 2.85
C THR A 110 8.03 -1.42 3.58
N ASN A 111 8.32 -2.36 4.47
CA ASN A 111 9.63 -2.58 5.06
C ASN A 111 10.07 -4.01 4.74
N PHE A 112 10.67 -4.18 3.56
CA PHE A 112 11.12 -5.50 3.10
C PHE A 112 12.34 -6.03 3.87
N VAL A 113 13.07 -5.18 4.60
CA VAL A 113 14.15 -5.62 5.49
C VAL A 113 13.59 -6.45 6.65
N GLU A 114 12.43 -6.06 7.16
CA GLU A 114 11.73 -6.73 8.26
C GLU A 114 10.62 -7.69 7.79
N ASN A 115 10.51 -7.94 6.47
CA ASN A 115 9.42 -8.72 5.87
C ASN A 115 8.04 -8.22 6.32
N LYS A 116 7.84 -6.90 6.39
CA LYS A 116 6.61 -6.27 6.88
C LYS A 116 6.00 -5.35 5.84
N VAL A 117 4.72 -5.57 5.55
CA VAL A 117 3.91 -4.85 4.58
C VAL A 117 2.54 -4.58 5.20
N THR A 118 2.08 -3.35 5.10
CA THR A 118 0.75 -2.93 5.59
C THR A 118 0.03 -2.14 4.52
N LEU A 119 -1.22 -2.53 4.22
CA LEU A 119 -2.13 -1.78 3.36
C LEU A 119 -3.26 -1.21 4.22
N VAL A 120 -3.38 0.12 4.23
CA VAL A 120 -4.47 0.84 4.89
C VAL A 120 -5.33 1.48 3.82
N ILE A 121 -6.63 1.19 3.85
CA ILE A 121 -7.61 1.71 2.90
C ILE A 121 -8.69 2.43 3.71
N TYR A 122 -8.93 3.68 3.35
CA TYR A 122 -10.03 4.49 3.85
C TYR A 122 -10.94 4.89 2.68
N ILE A 123 -12.24 4.62 2.80
CA ILE A 123 -13.26 4.95 1.82
C ILE A 123 -14.41 5.67 2.52
N GLU A 124 -14.85 6.79 1.98
CA GLU A 124 -16.15 7.39 2.32
C GLU A 124 -17.15 6.99 1.25
N TYR A 125 -18.23 6.36 1.67
CA TYR A 125 -19.32 5.93 0.80
C TYR A 125 -20.65 6.29 1.47
N GLN A 126 -21.45 7.13 0.82
CA GLN A 126 -22.76 7.56 1.33
C GLN A 126 -22.67 8.20 2.72
N ASN A 127 -21.64 9.02 2.95
CA ASN A 127 -21.31 9.62 4.26
C ASN A 127 -21.02 8.60 5.38
N GLN A 128 -20.65 7.36 5.04
CA GLN A 128 -20.16 6.37 5.99
C GLN A 128 -18.67 6.11 5.76
N PRO A 129 -17.84 6.22 6.81
CA PRO A 129 -16.41 5.90 6.72
C PRO A 129 -16.19 4.38 6.81
N TYR A 130 -15.39 3.84 5.90
CA TYR A 130 -14.91 2.47 5.89
C TYR A 130 -13.39 2.49 5.95
N LEU A 131 -12.83 2.13 7.10
CA LEU A 131 -11.39 1.98 7.32
C LEU A 131 -11.06 0.50 7.46
N LYS A 132 -10.07 0.03 6.69
CA LYS A 132 -9.57 -1.32 6.81
C LYS A 132 -8.05 -1.35 6.73
N VAL A 133 -7.47 -2.21 7.55
CA VAL A 133 -6.03 -2.45 7.61
C VAL A 133 -5.79 -3.92 7.29
N PHE A 134 -4.85 -4.15 6.38
CA PHE A 134 -4.36 -5.46 6.04
C PHE A 134 -2.85 -5.51 6.24
N GLU A 135 -2.36 -6.61 6.78
CA GLU A 135 -0.95 -6.82 7.06
C GLU A 135 -0.52 -8.17 6.50
N ASN A 136 0.72 -8.30 6.06
CA ASN A 136 1.24 -9.62 5.78
C ASN A 136 1.55 -10.37 7.09
N ASN A 137 1.50 -11.69 7.03
CA ASN A 137 2.09 -12.51 8.08
C ASN A 137 3.62 -12.48 7.90
N PRO A 138 4.42 -12.06 8.91
CA PRO A 138 5.88 -12.01 8.78
C PRO A 138 6.54 -13.39 8.59
N GLN A 139 5.83 -14.48 8.89
CA GLN A 139 6.29 -15.85 8.64
C GLN A 139 6.05 -16.29 7.19
N ASP A 140 5.13 -15.64 6.47
CA ASP A 140 4.90 -15.91 5.06
C ASP A 140 5.92 -15.09 4.23
N PRO A 141 6.68 -15.74 3.34
CA PRO A 141 7.68 -15.04 2.54
C PRO A 141 6.98 -14.11 1.55
N ILE A 142 7.52 -12.90 1.40
CA ILE A 142 7.21 -12.06 0.24
C ILE A 142 8.04 -12.59 -0.92
N GLU A 143 7.37 -13.06 -1.98
CA GLU A 143 8.04 -13.56 -3.17
C GLU A 143 8.48 -12.40 -4.05
N PHE A 144 9.69 -12.48 -4.64
CA PHE A 144 10.21 -11.46 -5.56
C PHE A 144 10.61 -12.10 -6.88
N ASN A 145 9.73 -12.02 -7.88
CA ASN A 145 9.92 -12.58 -9.22
C ASN A 145 9.51 -11.55 -10.27
N GLU A 146 10.32 -10.51 -10.43
CA GLU A 146 10.04 -9.29 -11.23
C GLU A 146 8.94 -8.37 -10.68
N GLU A 147 7.95 -8.96 -10.02
CA GLU A 147 6.97 -8.37 -9.10
C GLU A 147 7.18 -8.91 -7.68
N PHE A 148 6.67 -8.21 -6.66
CA PHE A 148 6.42 -8.82 -5.36
C PHE A 148 5.00 -9.40 -5.29
N VAL A 149 4.89 -10.54 -4.63
CA VAL A 149 3.62 -11.19 -4.31
C VAL A 149 3.54 -11.38 -2.80
N VAL A 150 2.43 -10.96 -2.20
CA VAL A 150 2.23 -11.01 -0.75
C VAL A 150 0.80 -11.37 -0.40
N VAL A 151 0.64 -12.33 0.50
CA VAL A 151 -0.66 -12.66 1.11
C VAL A 151 -0.94 -11.65 2.22
N MET A 152 -2.10 -11.03 2.13
CA MET A 152 -2.56 -10.01 3.05
C MET A 152 -3.64 -10.60 3.96
N TYR A 153 -3.49 -10.35 5.26
CA TYR A 153 -4.39 -10.77 6.31
C TYR A 153 -5.14 -9.55 6.83
N ASP A 154 -6.41 -9.72 7.14
CA ASP A 154 -7.18 -8.71 7.85
C ASP A 154 -6.57 -8.50 9.25
N ALA A 155 -6.12 -7.28 9.55
CA ALA A 155 -5.41 -7.01 10.80
C ALA A 155 -6.27 -7.26 12.06
N GLN A 156 -7.61 -7.23 11.94
CA GLN A 156 -8.52 -7.47 13.06
C GLN A 156 -8.83 -8.96 13.23
N SER A 157 -9.11 -9.68 12.15
CA SER A 157 -9.50 -11.10 12.22
C SER A 157 -8.33 -12.07 12.09
N GLN A 158 -7.16 -11.58 11.66
CA GLN A 158 -5.94 -12.36 11.37
C GLN A 158 -6.20 -13.52 10.40
N SER A 159 -7.22 -13.37 9.55
CA SER A 159 -7.58 -14.33 8.51
C SER A 159 -7.05 -13.84 7.16
N PRO A 160 -6.61 -14.75 6.27
CA PRO A 160 -6.17 -14.38 4.93
C PRO A 160 -7.33 -13.74 4.18
N ALA A 161 -7.09 -12.57 3.58
CA ALA A 161 -8.11 -11.79 2.90
C ALA A 161 -7.92 -11.82 1.38
N PHE A 162 -6.70 -11.61 0.90
CA PHE A 162 -6.37 -11.55 -0.52
C PHE A 162 -4.86 -11.63 -0.75
N THR A 163 -4.46 -11.87 -2.00
CA THR A 163 -3.07 -11.70 -2.45
C THR A 163 -2.91 -10.36 -3.18
N LEU A 164 -1.81 -9.67 -2.92
CA LEU A 164 -1.38 -8.48 -3.68
C LEU A 164 -0.20 -8.81 -4.57
N HIS A 165 -0.32 -8.43 -5.83
CA HIS A 165 0.77 -8.44 -6.80
C HIS A 165 1.16 -7.01 -7.10
N SER A 166 2.46 -6.71 -7.00
CA SER A 166 2.98 -5.42 -7.43
C SER A 166 3.13 -5.38 -8.94
N PHE A 167 2.83 -4.24 -9.54
CA PHE A 167 3.26 -3.94 -10.89
C PHE A 167 4.13 -2.69 -10.86
N ASP A 168 5.44 -2.88 -11.03
CA ASP A 168 6.41 -1.78 -11.03
C ASP A 168 6.36 -1.05 -12.39
N LEU A 169 5.78 0.15 -12.37
CA LEU A 169 5.67 1.00 -13.53
C LEU A 169 7.01 1.56 -14.00
N ASN A 170 8.05 1.57 -13.15
CA ASN A 170 9.37 2.09 -13.53
C ASN A 170 10.03 1.25 -14.61
N LYS A 171 9.84 -0.09 -14.55
CA LYS A 171 10.33 -1.02 -15.57
C LYS A 171 9.64 -0.80 -16.92
N VAL A 172 8.36 -0.46 -16.90
CA VAL A 172 7.54 -0.26 -18.12
C VAL A 172 7.81 1.10 -18.75
N TYR A 173 7.98 2.14 -17.94
CA TYR A 173 8.12 3.52 -18.40
C TYR A 173 9.57 4.05 -18.33
N ASN A 174 10.59 3.18 -18.38
CA ASN A 174 12.00 3.57 -18.44
C ASN A 174 12.40 4.61 -17.38
N ASN A 175 12.00 4.41 -16.12
CA ASN A 175 12.26 5.33 -14.99
C ASN A 175 11.59 6.72 -15.11
N MET A 176 10.59 6.90 -15.98
CA MET A 176 9.85 8.17 -16.08
C MET A 176 8.83 8.36 -14.96
N LEU A 177 8.38 7.28 -14.30
CA LEU A 177 7.40 7.29 -13.21
C LEU A 177 8.05 6.91 -11.88
N ALA A 178 9.21 7.52 -11.60
CA ALA A 178 10.01 7.26 -10.40
C ALA A 178 9.11 7.20 -9.16
N ASP A 179 9.27 6.10 -8.41
CA ASP A 179 8.61 5.86 -7.12
C ASP A 179 7.09 5.62 -7.18
N THR A 180 6.52 5.25 -8.33
CA THR A 180 5.10 4.81 -8.39
C THR A 180 4.95 3.30 -8.44
N ILE A 181 3.88 2.80 -7.80
CA ILE A 181 3.50 1.39 -7.82
C ILE A 181 2.03 1.23 -8.20
N GLN A 182 1.73 0.16 -8.93
CA GLN A 182 0.39 -0.38 -9.09
C GLN A 182 0.27 -1.65 -8.27
N LEU A 183 -0.90 -1.87 -7.66
CA LEU A 183 -1.17 -3.10 -6.91
C LEU A 183 -2.38 -3.78 -7.53
N HIS A 184 -2.20 -5.03 -7.94
CA HIS A 184 -3.30 -5.89 -8.37
C HIS A 184 -3.75 -6.76 -7.20
N MET A 185 -5.05 -6.85 -7.00
CA MET A 185 -5.64 -7.57 -5.90
C MET A 185 -6.38 -8.81 -6.40
N PHE A 186 -6.07 -9.94 -5.77
CA PHE A 186 -6.66 -11.24 -6.07
C PHE A 186 -7.35 -11.76 -4.81
N LEU A 187 -8.65 -12.01 -4.89
CA LEU A 187 -9.37 -12.68 -3.81
C LEU A 187 -9.08 -14.18 -3.87
N ILE A 188 -9.04 -14.81 -2.71
CA ILE A 188 -8.90 -16.27 -2.60
C ILE A 188 -10.30 -16.86 -2.53
N ASP A 189 -10.67 -17.70 -3.50
CA ASP A 189 -11.98 -18.34 -3.54
C ASP A 189 -12.10 -19.52 -2.54
N GLU A 190 -13.28 -20.14 -2.48
CA GLU A 190 -13.54 -21.29 -1.60
C GLU A 190 -12.67 -22.52 -1.91
N ASN A 191 -12.10 -22.59 -3.12
CA ASN A 191 -11.20 -23.67 -3.55
C ASN A 191 -9.73 -23.35 -3.29
N GLY A 192 -9.41 -22.14 -2.81
CA GLY A 192 -8.05 -21.65 -2.61
C GLY A 192 -7.41 -21.07 -3.87
N GLU A 193 -8.18 -20.81 -4.93
CA GLU A 193 -7.68 -20.24 -6.18
C GLU A 193 -7.75 -18.71 -6.16
N GLU A 194 -6.78 -18.07 -6.82
CA GLU A 194 -6.71 -16.62 -6.94
C GLU A 194 -7.61 -16.10 -8.06
N VAL A 195 -8.58 -15.27 -7.70
CA VAL A 195 -9.51 -14.61 -8.63
C VAL A 195 -9.21 -13.12 -8.66
N SER A 196 -8.87 -12.60 -9.83
CA SER A 196 -8.58 -11.17 -9.99
C SER A 196 -9.81 -10.34 -9.62
N ASN A 197 -9.65 -9.47 -8.63
CA ASN A 197 -10.69 -8.53 -8.21
C ASN A 197 -10.47 -7.13 -8.80
N GLY A 198 -9.23 -6.80 -9.16
CA GLY A 198 -8.91 -5.54 -9.85
C GLY A 198 -7.61 -4.94 -9.38
N LYS A 199 -7.52 -3.60 -9.38
CA LYS A 199 -6.28 -2.90 -9.06
C LYS A 199 -6.45 -1.54 -8.37
N PHE A 200 -5.37 -1.16 -7.67
CA PHE A 200 -5.07 0.19 -7.23
C PHE A 200 -4.10 0.82 -8.25
N SER A 201 -4.57 1.84 -8.97
CA SER A 201 -4.03 2.18 -10.30
C SER A 201 -2.81 3.10 -10.30
N SER A 202 -2.50 3.83 -9.23
CA SER A 202 -1.24 4.61 -9.10
C SER A 202 -1.08 5.07 -7.65
N LEU A 203 -0.18 4.43 -6.91
CA LEU A 203 0.26 4.91 -5.60
C LEU A 203 1.63 5.57 -5.76
N ILE A 204 1.79 6.75 -5.17
CA ILE A 204 3.02 7.54 -5.26
C ILE A 204 3.87 7.28 -4.01
N GLY A 205 5.14 6.95 -4.20
CA GLY A 205 6.10 6.66 -3.15
C GLY A 205 6.63 7.92 -2.47
N PHE A 206 6.68 7.86 -1.15
CA PHE A 206 7.25 8.85 -0.25
C PHE A 206 8.21 8.09 0.68
N GLY A 207 9.48 8.45 0.62
CA GLY A 207 10.47 8.09 1.64
C GLY A 207 10.71 9.28 2.58
N LEU A 208 11.18 9.01 3.80
CA LEU A 208 11.77 10.10 4.60
C LEU A 208 13.10 10.56 3.96
N PRO A 209 13.44 11.86 4.07
CA PRO A 209 14.67 12.45 3.54
C PRO A 209 15.97 11.90 4.15
#